data_AF-A0A936JF95-F1
#
_entry.id   AF-A0A936JF95-F1
#
_cell.length_a   1.000
_cell.length_b   1.000
_cell.length_c   1.000
_cell.angle_alpha   90.00
_cell.angle_beta   90.00
_cell.angle_gamma   90.00
#
_symmetry.space_group_name_H-M   'P 1'
#
loop_
_entity.id
_entity.type
_entity.pdbx_description
1 polymer ?
#
loop_
_entity_poly.entity_id
_entity_poly.type
_entity_poly.pdbx_seq_one_letter_code
_entity_poly.pdbx_strand_id
1 'polypeptide(L)'
;MATSGNPPHVQTIPPSDAFVVVNNAQASPVSPRSIEPTSFAKSVVKGETTNSRIKTRKSRAAIAPRFQPKVRSKISSHPKNKKTKVVAKRKNKQTKQMVRKSVHTKKRAALGERMYSPFEDIHNLGDAPRAPRKRRYPKVRRSGFSVSASTLPNGGQQFITRGSVGRGGLHTSNYTIKNPELAAAGTLRNRLTSGGIEVGGGIGVLAKPQSAQKIAEFHRPVAEIIGVVNKNSDNFLAEHIFKMVGAATGGQSNTAKKSVKAITEALQKAGISTEGLCINDGSGLCRKNLFSANTEVGLLTKAAESNFALEFKSSLAIAGVDGTLKRRMKQTYAERNLQAKTGTLRNASALAGYVTTRDGERLCFAFIFNGGSAGLYKQTANQLGAALAEFSFNSK
;
A
#
# COMPACT_ATOMS: atom_id res chain seq x y z
N MET A 1 24.86 11.88 -35.13
CA MET A 1 24.41 12.94 -34.21
C MET A 1 23.11 12.47 -33.58
N ALA A 2 23.01 12.45 -32.25
CA ALA A 2 21.78 12.05 -31.56
C ALA A 2 20.87 13.27 -31.39
N THR A 3 19.67 13.23 -31.97
CA THR A 3 18.70 14.32 -31.88
C THR A 3 17.85 14.19 -30.62
N SER A 4 17.84 15.27 -29.83
CA SER A 4 16.75 15.70 -28.93
C SER A 4 15.97 14.62 -28.17
N GLY A 5 16.26 14.46 -26.88
CA GLY A 5 15.27 13.86 -25.98
C GLY A 5 14.03 14.75 -25.88
N ASN A 6 12.84 14.16 -25.88
CA ASN A 6 11.59 14.91 -25.72
C ASN A 6 11.63 15.78 -24.45
N PRO A 7 11.08 17.00 -24.49
CA PRO A 7 10.92 17.81 -23.29
C PRO A 7 10.05 17.07 -22.26
N PRO A 8 10.23 17.32 -20.95
CA PRO A 8 9.40 16.70 -19.93
C PRO A 8 7.94 17.14 -20.12
N HIS A 9 7.04 16.18 -20.36
CA HIS A 9 5.61 16.46 -20.33
C HIS A 9 5.18 16.71 -18.88
N VAL A 10 4.90 17.99 -18.60
CA VAL A 10 4.29 18.45 -17.35
C VAL A 10 2.78 18.38 -17.53
N GLN A 11 2.15 17.35 -16.96
CA GLN A 11 0.70 17.29 -16.88
C GLN A 11 0.27 17.75 -15.49
N THR A 12 -0.30 18.96 -15.43
CA THR A 12 -1.00 19.42 -14.22
C THR A 12 -2.37 18.74 -14.22
N ILE A 13 -2.39 17.50 -13.69
CA ILE A 13 -3.62 16.77 -13.42
C ILE A 13 -4.33 17.52 -12.28
N PRO A 14 -5.55 18.07 -12.48
CA PRO A 14 -6.29 18.66 -11.38
C PRO A 14 -6.61 17.58 -10.32
N PRO A 15 -6.79 17.95 -9.04
CA PRO A 15 -6.98 16.99 -7.95
C PRO A 15 -8.13 15.97 -8.14
N SER A 16 -9.06 16.24 -9.05
CA SER A 16 -10.19 15.41 -9.47
C SER A 16 -9.83 14.18 -10.32
N ASP A 17 -8.77 14.26 -11.13
CA ASP A 17 -8.54 13.34 -12.26
C ASP A 17 -7.60 12.18 -11.86
N ALA A 18 -7.25 12.08 -10.58
CA ALA A 18 -6.47 10.98 -10.01
C ALA A 18 -7.21 9.63 -10.00
N PHE A 19 -8.50 9.63 -10.34
CA PHE A 19 -9.36 8.45 -10.37
C PHE A 19 -9.74 8.09 -11.80
N VAL A 20 -8.90 7.24 -12.41
CA VAL A 20 -9.08 6.58 -13.72
C VAL A 20 -8.88 7.48 -14.95
N VAL A 21 -7.67 7.44 -15.51
CA VAL A 21 -7.43 7.72 -16.94
C VAL A 21 -7.43 6.38 -17.69
N VAL A 22 -8.60 5.96 -18.19
CA VAL A 22 -8.66 4.95 -19.26
C VAL A 22 -8.54 5.70 -20.58
N ASN A 23 -7.36 5.64 -21.20
CA ASN A 23 -7.21 6.10 -22.57
C ASN A 23 -7.76 5.00 -23.50
N ASN A 24 -9.06 5.05 -23.77
CA ASN A 24 -9.73 4.13 -24.68
C ASN A 24 -9.31 4.48 -26.12
N ALA A 25 -8.22 3.87 -26.60
CA ALA A 25 -7.78 4.01 -27.96
C ALA A 25 -8.88 3.46 -28.90
N GLN A 26 -9.37 4.33 -29.79
CA GLN A 26 -10.39 3.98 -30.78
C GLN A 26 -9.91 2.82 -31.66
N ALA A 27 -10.57 1.67 -31.56
CA ALA A 27 -10.59 0.68 -32.62
C ALA A 27 -11.83 0.94 -33.48
N SER A 28 -11.63 1.25 -34.76
CA SER A 28 -12.73 1.33 -35.73
C SER A 28 -13.37 -0.06 -35.90
N PRO A 29 -14.69 -0.15 -36.14
CA PRO A 29 -15.39 -1.42 -36.09
C PRO A 29 -15.07 -2.32 -37.28
N VAL A 30 -14.78 -3.59 -37.01
CA VAL A 30 -14.88 -4.66 -38.00
C VAL A 30 -16.33 -5.14 -38.01
N SER A 31 -16.92 -5.29 -39.19
CA SER A 31 -18.32 -5.67 -39.39
C SER A 31 -18.67 -7.06 -38.83
N PRO A 32 -19.73 -7.22 -38.05
CA PRO A 32 -20.35 -8.53 -37.82
C PRO A 32 -21.19 -8.93 -39.04
N ARG A 33 -20.98 -10.16 -39.53
CA ARG A 33 -21.94 -10.79 -40.46
C ARG A 33 -23.20 -11.20 -39.71
N SER A 34 -24.33 -10.74 -40.25
CA SER A 34 -25.67 -11.35 -40.22
C SER A 34 -25.81 -12.74 -39.54
N ILE A 35 -26.51 -12.77 -38.40
CA ILE A 35 -27.42 -13.87 -38.00
C ILE A 35 -28.63 -13.19 -37.33
N GLU A 36 -29.85 -13.46 -37.79
CA GLU A 36 -31.11 -12.97 -37.19
C GLU A 36 -31.47 -13.77 -35.91
N PRO A 37 -32.43 -13.32 -35.08
CA PRO A 37 -33.82 -13.69 -35.38
C PRO A 37 -34.91 -12.66 -35.02
N THR A 38 -35.99 -12.70 -35.81
CA THR A 38 -37.40 -12.46 -35.46
C THR A 38 -37.84 -11.11 -34.87
N SER A 39 -38.65 -10.43 -35.69
CA SER A 39 -39.58 -9.33 -35.40
C SER A 39 -40.48 -9.45 -34.17
N PHE A 40 -40.81 -8.30 -33.55
CA PHE A 40 -42.20 -7.86 -33.38
C PHE A 40 -42.27 -6.31 -33.35
N ALA A 41 -43.40 -5.73 -33.76
CA ALA A 41 -43.46 -4.34 -34.23
C ALA A 41 -44.22 -3.36 -33.31
N LYS A 42 -43.91 -2.05 -33.41
CA LYS A 42 -44.85 -0.91 -33.48
C LYS A 42 -44.15 0.45 -33.70
N SER A 43 -44.51 1.13 -34.80
CA SER A 43 -44.92 2.55 -34.95
C SER A 43 -44.51 3.58 -33.87
N VAL A 44 -44.14 4.84 -34.15
CA VAL A 44 -44.79 5.89 -35.00
C VAL A 44 -43.73 6.84 -35.66
N VAL A 45 -44.16 7.84 -36.45
CA VAL A 45 -43.47 8.46 -37.61
C VAL A 45 -43.32 10.01 -37.53
N LYS A 46 -42.17 10.56 -38.01
CA LYS A 46 -41.82 11.96 -38.42
C LYS A 46 -42.02 13.11 -37.40
N GLY A 47 -41.29 14.24 -37.41
CA GLY A 47 -40.23 14.81 -38.28
C GLY A 47 -39.83 16.22 -37.72
N GLU A 48 -39.10 17.15 -38.37
CA GLU A 48 -38.21 17.15 -39.56
C GLU A 48 -37.45 18.52 -39.63
N THR A 49 -36.32 18.65 -40.38
CA THR A 49 -35.60 19.91 -40.79
C THR A 49 -34.86 20.78 -39.71
N THR A 50 -33.76 21.54 -39.95
CA THR A 50 -32.97 21.87 -41.18
C THR A 50 -31.49 22.28 -40.93
N ASN A 51 -30.63 22.07 -41.96
CA ASN A 51 -29.32 22.70 -42.34
C ASN A 51 -28.77 23.94 -41.58
N SER A 52 -27.44 24.16 -41.48
CA SER A 52 -26.53 24.52 -42.60
C SER A 52 -25.03 24.69 -42.16
N ARG A 53 -24.00 24.31 -42.97
CA ARG A 53 -23.05 25.16 -43.77
C ARG A 53 -22.04 26.04 -42.96
N ILE A 54 -20.74 26.27 -43.32
CA ILE A 54 -19.82 25.78 -44.39
C ILE A 54 -18.35 26.32 -44.23
N LYS A 55 -17.30 25.64 -44.78
CA LYS A 55 -15.95 26.17 -45.23
C LYS A 55 -14.97 26.79 -44.17
N THR A 56 -13.62 26.92 -44.34
CA THR A 56 -12.62 26.46 -45.35
C THR A 56 -11.14 26.44 -44.85
N ARG A 57 -10.40 25.37 -45.22
CA ARG A 57 -9.05 25.31 -45.89
C ARG A 57 -7.86 26.28 -45.60
N LYS A 58 -6.68 25.64 -45.41
CA LYS A 58 -5.33 25.88 -46.04
C LYS A 58 -4.49 27.11 -45.57
N SER A 59 -3.14 27.16 -45.67
CA SER A 59 -2.10 26.25 -46.26
C SER A 59 -0.65 26.57 -45.82
N ARG A 60 0.29 25.61 -46.01
CA ARG A 60 1.74 25.68 -46.40
C ARG A 60 2.61 26.86 -45.87
N ALA A 61 3.78 26.69 -45.22
CA ALA A 61 4.98 25.87 -45.47
C ALA A 61 5.86 26.28 -46.69
N ALA A 62 7.13 26.69 -46.44
CA ALA A 62 8.36 26.12 -47.05
C ALA A 62 9.66 26.94 -46.78
N ILE A 63 10.80 26.33 -47.14
CA ILE A 63 12.12 26.87 -47.53
C ILE A 63 13.27 26.83 -46.48
N ALA A 64 14.35 26.17 -46.92
CA ALA A 64 15.73 26.23 -46.41
C ALA A 64 16.69 26.23 -47.63
N PRO A 65 17.93 26.72 -47.50
CA PRO A 65 19.12 25.89 -47.81
C PRO A 65 20.25 26.06 -46.75
N ARG A 66 21.09 25.09 -46.36
CA ARG A 66 21.96 24.10 -47.07
C ARG A 66 23.39 24.64 -47.34
N PHE A 67 24.39 24.14 -46.61
CA PHE A 67 25.81 24.09 -47.01
C PHE A 67 26.56 22.91 -46.32
N GLN A 68 27.62 22.40 -46.96
CA GLN A 68 28.53 21.31 -46.53
C GLN A 68 30.00 21.69 -46.94
N PRO A 69 31.02 20.80 -46.92
CA PRO A 69 31.70 20.16 -45.77
C PRO A 69 33.26 20.33 -45.83
N LYS A 70 34.03 19.73 -44.90
CA LYS A 70 35.48 19.43 -45.07
C LYS A 70 35.86 18.02 -44.55
N VAL A 71 37.05 17.53 -44.93
CA VAL A 71 37.40 16.10 -45.17
C VAL A 71 38.82 15.72 -44.61
N ARG A 72 39.15 14.40 -44.56
CA ARG A 72 40.45 13.69 -44.23
C ARG A 72 40.75 13.46 -42.73
N SER A 73 41.47 12.42 -42.28
CA SER A 73 42.08 11.18 -42.87
C SER A 73 42.35 10.16 -41.71
N LYS A 74 42.16 8.82 -41.78
CA LYS A 74 42.76 7.68 -42.55
C LYS A 74 44.09 7.11 -41.97
N ILE A 75 44.23 5.75 -42.02
CA ILE A 75 45.40 4.85 -41.70
C ILE A 75 45.49 4.39 -40.20
N SER A 76 45.83 3.14 -39.80
CA SER A 76 45.75 1.78 -40.43
C SER A 76 45.96 0.57 -39.45
N SER A 77 45.66 -0.66 -39.95
CA SER A 77 46.37 -1.97 -39.79
C SER A 77 46.33 -2.90 -38.53
N HIS A 78 46.09 -4.19 -38.84
CA HIS A 78 46.11 -5.49 -38.10
C HIS A 78 47.56 -6.07 -37.90
N PRO A 79 47.86 -7.37 -37.50
CA PRO A 79 47.05 -8.53 -37.02
C PRO A 79 47.62 -9.48 -35.88
N LYS A 80 46.74 -10.35 -35.33
CA LYS A 80 46.83 -11.83 -35.00
C LYS A 80 47.91 -12.52 -34.10
N ASN A 81 47.36 -13.40 -33.23
CA ASN A 81 47.75 -14.80 -32.86
C ASN A 81 49.07 -15.16 -32.12
N LYS A 82 48.94 -15.93 -31.01
CA LYS A 82 49.24 -17.40 -30.95
C LYS A 82 48.70 -18.10 -29.68
N LYS A 83 48.67 -19.44 -29.71
CA LYS A 83 48.09 -20.38 -28.71
C LYS A 83 49.15 -21.01 -27.78
N THR A 84 48.70 -21.92 -26.90
CA THR A 84 49.42 -22.99 -26.14
C THR A 84 50.01 -22.57 -24.77
N LYS A 85 50.09 -23.46 -23.75
CA LYS A 85 49.69 -24.88 -23.60
C LYS A 85 49.34 -25.21 -22.13
N VAL A 86 48.64 -26.33 -21.90
CA VAL A 86 48.33 -26.88 -20.57
C VAL A 86 49.46 -27.77 -20.05
N VAL A 87 49.81 -27.69 -18.76
CA VAL A 87 50.41 -28.79 -17.98
C VAL A 87 49.84 -28.77 -16.55
N ALA A 88 49.41 -29.94 -16.04
CA ALA A 88 48.91 -30.10 -14.68
C ALA A 88 49.99 -30.69 -13.76
N LYS A 89 49.98 -30.31 -12.47
CA LYS A 89 50.61 -31.08 -11.37
C LYS A 89 49.81 -30.94 -10.07
N ARG A 90 49.22 -32.05 -9.60
CA ARG A 90 48.77 -32.23 -8.21
C ARG A 90 49.96 -32.72 -7.37
N LYS A 91 50.17 -32.17 -6.17
CA LYS A 91 50.59 -32.93 -4.97
C LYS A 91 50.31 -32.10 -3.71
N ASN A 92 50.42 -32.76 -2.56
CA ASN A 92 49.60 -32.51 -1.36
C ASN A 92 50.37 -31.82 -0.20
N LYS A 93 49.61 -31.45 0.83
CA LYS A 93 49.99 -31.26 2.26
C LYS A 93 50.68 -29.97 2.76
N GLN A 94 49.92 -29.30 3.63
CA GLN A 94 50.24 -28.84 5.01
C GLN A 94 51.08 -27.57 5.26
N THR A 95 50.48 -26.73 6.12
CA THR A 95 51.08 -25.80 7.10
C THR A 95 52.14 -24.79 6.65
N LYS A 96 51.68 -23.55 6.41
CA LYS A 96 52.37 -22.36 6.94
C LYS A 96 51.39 -21.48 7.73
N GLN A 97 51.60 -21.46 9.03
CA GLN A 97 50.97 -20.57 10.00
C GLN A 97 51.48 -19.15 9.73
N MET A 98 50.59 -18.17 9.47
CA MET A 98 51.00 -16.78 9.33
C MET A 98 50.07 -15.84 10.10
N VAL A 99 50.65 -15.27 11.15
CA VAL A 99 50.03 -14.29 12.04
C VAL A 99 49.59 -13.07 11.25
N ARG A 100 48.28 -12.82 11.15
CA ARG A 100 47.74 -11.50 10.78
C ARG A 100 47.23 -10.80 12.03
N LYS A 101 48.03 -9.86 12.53
CA LYS A 101 47.75 -9.06 13.72
C LYS A 101 46.40 -8.37 13.61
N SER A 102 45.67 -8.37 14.73
CA SER A 102 44.32 -7.82 14.88
C SER A 102 44.31 -6.30 14.84
N VAL A 103 44.06 -5.71 13.67
CA VAL A 103 43.54 -4.33 13.57
C VAL A 103 42.04 -4.36 13.87
N HIS A 104 41.70 -4.60 15.14
CA HIS A 104 40.32 -4.76 15.61
C HIS A 104 40.03 -4.11 16.97
N THR A 105 40.82 -3.10 17.33
CA THR A 105 40.59 -2.24 18.52
C THR A 105 40.77 -0.77 18.12
N LYS A 106 40.02 0.12 18.79
CA LYS A 106 39.93 1.61 18.65
C LYS A 106 38.72 2.24 17.93
N LYS A 107 37.91 1.52 17.14
CA LYS A 107 36.64 2.09 16.58
C LYS A 107 35.34 1.72 17.30
N ARG A 108 35.40 0.89 18.34
CA ARG A 108 34.26 0.59 19.25
C ARG A 108 34.27 1.40 20.55
N ALA A 109 35.34 2.15 20.84
CA ALA A 109 35.51 2.93 22.08
C ALA A 109 35.05 4.40 21.96
N ALA A 110 34.51 4.82 20.81
CA ALA A 110 34.00 6.17 20.56
C ALA A 110 32.48 6.20 20.30
N LEU A 111 31.78 5.10 20.64
CA LEU A 111 30.34 5.10 20.88
C LEU A 111 30.13 5.22 22.39
N GLY A 112 30.51 6.39 22.92
CA GLY A 112 30.21 6.75 24.30
C GLY A 112 28.70 6.71 24.50
N GLU A 113 28.31 5.97 25.53
CA GLU A 113 27.08 6.07 26.33
C GLU A 113 26.06 7.11 25.86
N ARG A 114 25.34 6.80 24.77
CA ARG A 114 23.93 7.16 24.74
C ARG A 114 23.24 6.17 25.66
N MET A 115 23.08 6.57 26.92
CA MET A 115 22.09 5.97 27.80
C MET A 115 20.79 5.84 27.01
N TYR A 116 20.35 4.60 26.80
CA TYR A 116 19.01 4.35 26.31
C TYR A 116 18.07 4.61 27.48
N SER A 117 17.71 5.88 27.69
CA SER A 117 16.65 6.28 28.61
C SER A 117 15.38 5.53 28.21
N PRO A 118 14.87 4.57 29.00
CA PRO A 118 13.76 3.74 28.56
C PRO A 118 12.42 4.49 28.48
N PHE A 119 12.37 5.74 28.95
CA PHE A 119 11.13 6.45 29.28
C PHE A 119 10.88 7.76 28.51
N GLU A 120 11.90 8.44 27.97
CA GLU A 120 11.75 9.85 27.55
C GLU A 120 11.16 10.12 26.16
N ASP A 121 10.68 9.12 25.41
CA ASP A 121 10.16 9.38 24.06
C ASP A 121 9.09 8.35 23.59
N ILE A 122 8.14 7.99 24.46
CA ILE A 122 7.19 6.88 24.21
C ILE A 122 5.99 7.26 23.30
N HIS A 123 5.78 8.54 22.94
CA HIS A 123 4.47 9.01 22.45
C HIS A 123 4.42 9.83 21.12
N ASN A 124 5.21 9.49 20.10
CA ASN A 124 5.04 10.04 18.73
C ASN A 124 3.91 9.33 17.95
N LEU A 125 2.70 9.44 18.50
CA LEU A 125 1.49 8.69 18.12
C LEU A 125 1.13 8.84 16.64
N GLY A 126 1.19 7.73 15.90
CA GLY A 126 0.85 7.64 14.46
C GLY A 126 2.00 7.88 13.48
N ASP A 127 3.19 8.29 13.92
CA ASP A 127 4.35 8.50 13.04
C ASP A 127 5.09 7.16 12.79
N ALA A 128 4.67 6.43 11.76
CA ALA A 128 5.36 5.24 11.30
C ALA A 128 6.86 5.56 11.06
N PRO A 129 7.81 4.85 11.70
CA PRO A 129 9.19 5.29 11.75
C PRO A 129 9.80 5.42 10.36
N ARG A 130 10.46 6.55 10.08
CA ARG A 130 11.07 6.88 8.78
C ARG A 130 11.78 5.67 8.20
N ALA A 131 11.34 5.21 7.03
CA ALA A 131 11.86 4.00 6.39
C ALA A 131 13.40 4.02 6.34
N PRO A 132 14.08 2.93 6.71
CA PRO A 132 15.54 2.93 6.87
C PRO A 132 16.21 3.39 5.57
N ARG A 133 17.11 4.38 5.69
CA ARG A 133 17.85 4.96 4.55
C ARG A 133 18.56 3.84 3.78
N LYS A 134 18.01 3.44 2.63
CA LYS A 134 18.62 2.45 1.74
C LYS A 134 20.02 2.94 1.35
N ARG A 135 21.06 2.13 1.58
CA ARG A 135 22.41 2.39 1.05
C ARG A 135 22.31 2.64 -0.46
N ARG A 136 22.65 3.84 -0.89
CA ARG A 136 22.68 4.21 -2.31
C ARG A 136 23.94 3.61 -2.94
N TYR A 137 23.83 2.43 -3.50
CA TYR A 137 24.77 1.98 -4.52
C TYR A 137 24.62 2.90 -5.75
N PRO A 138 25.72 3.28 -6.44
CA PRO A 138 25.63 4.06 -7.67
C PRO A 138 24.88 3.24 -8.72
N LYS A 139 23.62 3.58 -8.98
CA LYS A 139 22.83 2.96 -10.03
C LYS A 139 23.40 3.37 -11.38
N VAL A 140 23.80 2.40 -12.19
CA VAL A 140 23.92 2.56 -13.64
C VAL A 140 22.62 3.19 -14.15
N ARG A 141 22.69 4.37 -14.76
CA ARG A 141 21.54 5.12 -15.29
C ARG A 141 20.95 4.38 -16.49
N ARG A 142 20.08 3.40 -16.23
CA ARG A 142 19.13 2.93 -17.25
C ARG A 142 18.12 4.05 -17.51
N SER A 143 17.89 4.36 -18.78
CA SER A 143 16.87 5.29 -19.27
C SER A 143 15.47 4.69 -19.12
N GLY A 144 15.03 4.49 -17.88
CA GLY A 144 13.68 4.00 -17.57
C GLY A 144 12.67 5.14 -17.48
N PHE A 145 11.42 4.85 -17.83
CA PHE A 145 10.30 5.70 -17.44
C PHE A 145 10.24 5.89 -15.92
N SER A 146 9.90 7.10 -15.50
CA SER A 146 9.78 7.50 -14.11
C SER A 146 8.67 8.52 -13.97
N VAL A 147 7.93 8.41 -12.87
CA VAL A 147 6.93 9.38 -12.46
C VAL A 147 7.34 9.93 -11.10
N SER A 148 7.24 11.24 -10.92
CA SER A 148 7.52 11.94 -9.67
C SER A 148 6.39 12.90 -9.36
N ALA A 149 6.03 13.04 -8.09
CA ALA A 149 4.99 13.97 -7.65
C ALA A 149 5.61 15.17 -6.90
N SER A 150 5.07 16.36 -7.13
CA SER A 150 5.41 17.61 -6.45
C SER A 150 4.15 18.36 -6.03
N THR A 151 4.17 18.99 -4.86
CA THR A 151 3.09 19.87 -4.41
C THR A 151 3.33 21.27 -4.97
N LEU A 152 2.29 21.86 -5.57
CA LEU A 152 2.27 23.23 -6.07
C LEU A 152 1.98 24.22 -4.91
N PRO A 153 2.31 25.52 -5.04
CA PRO A 153 2.05 26.52 -4.00
C PRO A 153 0.56 26.65 -3.61
N ASN A 154 -0.36 26.37 -4.54
CA ASN A 154 -1.81 26.33 -4.30
C ASN A 154 -2.30 25.02 -3.67
N GLY A 155 -1.39 24.16 -3.20
CA GLY A 155 -1.71 22.86 -2.62
C GLY A 155 -2.09 21.76 -3.61
N GLY A 156 -2.17 22.03 -4.91
CA GLY A 156 -2.39 21.03 -5.95
C GLY A 156 -1.22 20.03 -6.05
N GLN A 157 -1.49 18.79 -6.45
CA GLN A 157 -0.45 17.77 -6.62
C GLN A 157 -0.18 17.51 -8.10
N GLN A 158 1.01 17.89 -8.56
CA GLN A 158 1.45 17.74 -9.94
C GLN A 158 2.25 16.44 -10.12
N PHE A 159 1.99 15.73 -11.21
CA PHE A 159 2.73 14.52 -11.59
C PHE A 159 3.60 14.80 -12.82
N ILE A 160 4.91 14.67 -12.65
CA ILE A 160 5.92 14.89 -13.68
C ILE A 160 6.39 13.52 -14.17
N THR A 161 6.16 13.23 -15.45
CA THR A 161 6.62 12.00 -16.10
C THR A 161 7.90 12.26 -16.91
N ARG A 162 8.85 11.32 -16.89
CA ARG A 162 10.14 11.42 -17.62
C ARG A 162 10.62 10.05 -18.10
N GLY A 163 11.23 10.02 -19.28
CA GLY A 163 11.74 8.79 -19.91
C GLY A 163 10.75 8.18 -20.90
N SER A 164 10.99 6.94 -21.33
CA SER A 164 10.16 6.23 -22.32
C SER A 164 9.58 4.93 -21.76
N VAL A 165 8.31 4.66 -22.11
CA VAL A 165 7.65 3.37 -21.92
C VAL A 165 7.75 2.60 -23.24
N GLY A 166 7.98 1.29 -23.19
CA GLY A 166 7.98 0.44 -24.39
C GLY A 166 6.60 0.38 -25.05
N ARG A 167 6.54 0.09 -26.35
CA ARG A 167 5.26 -0.10 -27.07
C ARG A 167 4.44 -1.21 -26.39
N GLY A 168 3.21 -0.90 -25.99
CA GLY A 168 2.34 -1.82 -25.24
C GLY A 168 2.72 -2.01 -23.75
N GLY A 169 3.71 -1.28 -23.24
CA GLY A 169 4.11 -1.33 -21.84
C GLY A 169 3.14 -0.58 -20.94
N LEU A 170 2.75 -1.20 -19.81
CA LEU A 170 2.00 -0.56 -18.74
C LEU A 170 2.95 -0.13 -17.62
N HIS A 171 2.77 1.08 -17.08
CA HIS A 171 3.50 1.54 -15.90
C HIS A 171 2.54 2.12 -14.87
N THR A 172 2.44 1.42 -13.73
CA THR A 172 1.63 1.87 -12.58
C THR A 172 2.55 2.40 -11.48
N SER A 173 2.24 3.58 -10.94
CA SER A 173 2.92 4.17 -9.79
C SER A 173 1.88 4.69 -8.79
N ASN A 174 2.11 4.44 -7.50
CA ASN A 174 1.23 4.83 -6.41
C ASN A 174 1.84 6.00 -5.64
N TYR A 175 1.01 6.98 -5.27
CA TYR A 175 1.45 8.18 -4.54
C TYR A 175 0.53 8.46 -3.35
N THR A 176 1.12 8.95 -2.26
CA THR A 176 0.35 9.55 -1.16
C THR A 176 -0.17 10.91 -1.60
N ILE A 177 -1.47 11.14 -1.44
CA ILE A 177 -2.06 12.48 -1.58
C ILE A 177 -1.54 13.34 -0.43
N LYS A 178 -0.93 14.49 -0.74
CA LYS A 178 -0.31 15.34 0.28
C LYS A 178 -1.31 16.20 1.06
N ASN A 179 -2.34 16.67 0.37
CA ASN A 179 -3.36 17.58 0.87
C ASN A 179 -4.74 16.93 0.61
N PRO A 180 -5.11 15.87 1.36
CA PRO A 180 -6.31 15.07 1.09
C PRO A 180 -7.61 15.89 1.15
N GLU A 181 -7.67 16.91 2.00
CA GLU A 181 -8.76 17.87 2.10
C GLU A 181 -8.96 18.69 0.81
N LEU A 182 -7.88 19.15 0.17
CA LEU A 182 -7.95 19.82 -1.14
C LEU A 182 -8.31 18.85 -2.27
N ALA A 183 -7.86 17.59 -2.19
CA ALA A 183 -8.25 16.55 -3.13
C ALA A 183 -9.76 16.24 -3.06
N ALA A 184 -10.32 16.18 -1.83
CA ALA A 184 -11.75 16.02 -1.61
C ALA A 184 -12.55 17.22 -2.12
N ALA A 185 -12.12 18.46 -1.80
CA ALA A 185 -12.79 19.68 -2.27
C ALA A 185 -12.79 19.80 -3.81
N GLY A 186 -11.66 19.51 -4.47
CA GLY A 186 -11.56 19.49 -5.93
C GLY A 186 -12.43 18.40 -6.57
N THR A 187 -12.45 17.20 -5.98
CA THR A 187 -13.32 16.10 -6.45
C THR A 187 -14.79 16.46 -6.32
N LEU A 188 -15.20 17.06 -5.20
CA LEU A 188 -16.59 17.50 -4.99
C LEU A 188 -17.00 18.58 -6.00
N ARG A 189 -16.18 19.62 -6.21
CA ARG A 189 -16.43 20.66 -7.21
C ARG A 189 -16.65 20.06 -8.60
N ASN A 190 -15.76 19.16 -9.03
CA ASN A 190 -15.90 18.53 -10.34
C ASN A 190 -17.16 17.65 -10.46
N ARG A 191 -17.57 16.96 -9.39
CA ARG A 191 -18.82 16.19 -9.39
C ARG A 191 -20.06 17.08 -9.47
N LEU A 192 -20.08 18.20 -8.75
CA LEU A 192 -21.15 19.20 -8.83
C LEU A 192 -21.26 19.78 -10.25
N THR A 193 -20.16 20.26 -10.82
CA THR A 193 -20.15 20.84 -12.18
C THR A 193 -20.47 19.81 -13.27
N SER A 194 -20.03 18.55 -13.12
CA SER A 194 -20.44 17.46 -14.02
C SER A 194 -21.93 17.12 -13.92
N GLY A 195 -22.58 17.44 -12.80
CA GLY A 195 -24.02 17.32 -12.56
C GLY A 195 -24.81 18.58 -12.92
N GLY A 196 -24.20 19.57 -13.59
CA GLY A 196 -24.87 20.82 -13.98
C GLY A 196 -24.94 21.89 -12.89
N ILE A 197 -24.30 21.69 -11.73
CA ILE A 197 -24.26 22.69 -10.65
C ILE A 197 -23.01 23.56 -10.82
N GLU A 198 -23.21 24.83 -11.16
CA GLU A 198 -22.13 25.81 -11.27
C GLU A 198 -21.53 26.14 -9.89
N VAL A 199 -20.19 26.18 -9.82
CA VAL A 199 -19.43 26.52 -8.61
C VAL A 199 -18.54 27.71 -8.93
N GLY A 200 -19.08 28.92 -8.73
CA GLY A 200 -18.41 30.19 -9.05
C GLY A 200 -17.22 30.53 -8.15
N GLY A 201 -17.11 29.89 -6.98
CA GLY A 201 -16.00 30.08 -6.04
C GLY A 201 -14.79 29.16 -6.29
N GLY A 202 -13.67 29.50 -5.64
CA GLY A 202 -12.49 28.63 -5.54
C GLY A 202 -12.68 27.47 -4.55
N ILE A 203 -11.72 26.54 -4.54
CA ILE A 203 -11.62 25.49 -3.51
C ILE A 203 -10.61 25.88 -2.43
N GLY A 204 -10.83 25.44 -1.19
CA GLY A 204 -9.93 25.74 -0.07
C GLY A 204 -10.31 24.99 1.20
N VAL A 205 -9.53 25.20 2.25
CA VAL A 205 -9.76 24.65 3.60
C VAL A 205 -10.26 25.79 4.49
N LEU A 206 -11.43 25.63 5.09
CA LEU A 206 -12.05 26.61 5.98
C LEU A 206 -12.59 25.92 7.23
N ALA A 207 -12.60 26.63 8.36
CA ALA A 207 -13.36 26.20 9.53
C ALA A 207 -14.87 26.23 9.20
N LYS A 208 -15.62 25.23 9.66
CA LYS A 208 -17.07 25.20 9.45
C LYS A 208 -17.72 26.39 10.17
N PRO A 209 -18.38 27.34 9.48
CA PRO A 209 -19.03 28.47 10.14
C PRO A 209 -20.24 27.97 10.96
N GLN A 210 -20.60 28.71 12.01
CA GLN A 210 -21.75 28.37 12.86
C GLN A 210 -23.08 28.45 12.08
N SER A 211 -23.16 29.33 11.07
CA SER A 211 -24.29 29.47 10.15
C SER A 211 -24.40 28.38 9.08
N ALA A 212 -23.53 27.36 9.08
CA ALA A 212 -23.57 26.29 8.08
C ALA A 212 -24.81 25.38 8.24
N GLN A 213 -25.76 25.51 7.31
CA GLN A 213 -26.89 24.58 7.18
C GLN A 213 -26.44 23.23 6.59
N LYS A 214 -26.91 22.13 7.18
CA LYS A 214 -26.65 20.77 6.67
C LYS A 214 -27.56 20.47 5.47
N ILE A 215 -26.99 20.35 4.28
CA ILE A 215 -27.72 20.04 3.03
C ILE A 215 -27.86 18.52 2.84
N ALA A 216 -26.80 17.76 3.12
CA ALA A 216 -26.77 16.31 3.00
C ALA A 216 -25.81 15.71 4.03
N GLU A 217 -25.96 14.41 4.31
CA GLU A 217 -25.08 13.65 5.18
C GLU A 217 -24.99 12.20 4.67
N PHE A 218 -23.82 11.60 4.77
CA PHE A 218 -23.56 10.24 4.30
C PHE A 218 -22.82 9.46 5.39
N HIS A 219 -23.32 8.26 5.70
CA HIS A 219 -22.79 7.40 6.74
C HIS A 219 -22.38 6.05 6.16
N ARG A 220 -21.45 5.36 6.84
CA ARG A 220 -21.14 3.95 6.59
C ARG A 220 -21.04 3.22 7.93
N PRO A 221 -21.61 2.01 8.08
CA PRO A 221 -21.44 1.20 9.27
C PRO A 221 -19.96 0.93 9.56
N VAL A 222 -19.53 1.16 10.80
CA VAL A 222 -18.13 0.93 11.20
C VAL A 222 -17.74 -0.55 11.01
N ALA A 223 -18.69 -1.48 11.13
CA ALA A 223 -18.51 -2.91 10.86
C ALA A 223 -17.99 -3.20 9.44
N GLU A 224 -18.45 -2.48 8.40
CA GLU A 224 -17.92 -2.63 7.03
C GLU A 224 -16.43 -2.26 6.97
N ILE A 225 -16.06 -1.17 7.66
CA ILE A 225 -14.69 -0.66 7.68
C ILE A 225 -13.78 -1.63 8.45
N ILE A 226 -14.25 -2.16 9.58
CA ILE A 226 -13.58 -3.22 10.35
C ILE A 226 -13.38 -4.47 9.48
N GLY A 227 -14.37 -4.85 8.66
CA GLY A 227 -14.24 -5.92 7.66
C GLY A 227 -13.05 -5.70 6.72
N VAL A 228 -12.95 -4.52 6.10
CA VAL A 228 -11.80 -4.19 5.22
C VAL A 228 -10.47 -4.20 6.00
N VAL A 229 -10.43 -3.61 7.19
CA VAL A 229 -9.23 -3.58 8.06
C VAL A 229 -8.77 -4.98 8.44
N ASN A 230 -9.68 -5.86 8.86
CA ASN A 230 -9.32 -7.18 9.37
C ASN A 230 -8.99 -8.18 8.26
N LYS A 231 -9.76 -8.20 7.16
CA LYS A 231 -9.48 -9.05 5.99
C LYS A 231 -8.18 -8.66 5.29
N ASN A 232 -7.98 -7.37 5.02
CA ASN A 232 -6.89 -6.89 4.15
C ASN A 232 -5.68 -6.32 4.90
N SER A 233 -5.79 -6.12 6.23
CA SER A 233 -4.79 -5.42 7.03
C SER A 233 -4.54 -3.97 6.57
N ASP A 234 -5.62 -3.23 6.30
CA ASP A 234 -5.53 -1.84 5.84
C ASP A 234 -5.10 -0.89 6.97
N ASN A 235 -3.85 -0.44 6.90
CA ASN A 235 -3.25 0.42 7.92
C ASN A 235 -3.87 1.84 7.95
N PHE A 236 -4.36 2.34 6.82
CA PHE A 236 -4.91 3.70 6.72
C PHE A 236 -6.27 3.76 7.40
N LEU A 237 -7.13 2.78 7.14
CA LEU A 237 -8.43 2.64 7.79
C LEU A 237 -8.28 2.28 9.28
N ALA A 238 -7.31 1.43 9.64
CA ALA A 238 -7.05 1.11 11.05
C ALA A 238 -6.66 2.34 11.88
N GLU A 239 -5.79 3.20 11.34
CA GLU A 239 -5.39 4.46 11.97
C GLU A 239 -6.56 5.48 12.05
N HIS A 240 -7.48 5.47 11.07
CA HIS A 240 -8.70 6.27 11.14
C HIS A 240 -9.66 5.75 12.20
N ILE A 241 -9.92 4.44 12.29
CA ILE A 241 -10.76 3.85 13.34
C ILE A 241 -10.19 4.18 14.73
N PHE A 242 -8.89 3.99 14.91
CA PHE A 242 -8.20 4.38 16.15
C PHE A 242 -8.45 5.84 16.49
N LYS A 243 -8.20 6.79 15.58
CA LYS A 243 -8.46 8.23 15.83
C LYS A 243 -9.95 8.57 16.02
N MET A 244 -10.87 7.82 15.41
CA MET A 244 -12.32 7.98 15.63
C MET A 244 -12.72 7.61 17.06
N VAL A 245 -12.11 6.58 17.68
CA VAL A 245 -12.35 6.24 19.10
C VAL A 245 -12.04 7.45 19.99
N GLY A 246 -10.88 8.09 19.82
CA GLY A 246 -10.50 9.27 20.59
C GLY A 246 -11.26 10.55 20.23
N ALA A 247 -11.80 10.64 19.02
CA ALA A 247 -12.71 11.74 18.64
C ALA A 247 -14.08 11.61 19.33
N ALA A 248 -14.57 10.37 19.49
CA ALA A 248 -15.83 10.06 20.14
C ALA A 248 -15.83 10.41 21.64
N THR A 249 -14.66 10.46 22.31
CA THR A 249 -14.56 10.91 23.71
C THR A 249 -14.58 12.43 23.88
N GLY A 250 -15.28 13.16 23.03
CA GLY A 250 -15.45 14.62 23.13
C GLY A 250 -14.32 15.44 22.48
N GLY A 251 -14.08 15.26 21.18
CA GLY A 251 -13.54 16.35 20.35
C GLY A 251 -12.33 16.02 19.48
N GLN A 252 -12.15 16.82 18.43
CA GLN A 252 -11.31 16.53 17.25
C GLN A 252 -9.80 16.78 17.45
N SER A 253 -9.36 17.32 18.58
CA SER A 253 -7.95 17.54 18.92
C SER A 253 -7.37 16.39 19.75
N ASN A 254 -6.06 16.14 19.59
CA ASN A 254 -5.31 15.10 20.31
C ASN A 254 -5.94 13.69 20.26
N THR A 255 -6.67 13.39 19.17
CA THR A 255 -7.47 12.17 19.04
C THR A 255 -6.69 10.91 19.35
N ALA A 256 -5.48 10.75 18.81
CA ALA A 256 -4.63 9.59 19.11
C ALA A 256 -4.32 9.42 20.62
N LYS A 257 -4.04 10.49 21.38
CA LYS A 257 -3.83 10.43 22.84
C LYS A 257 -5.11 10.00 23.56
N LYS A 258 -6.25 10.57 23.15
CA LYS A 258 -7.58 10.19 23.66
C LYS A 258 -7.92 8.72 23.36
N SER A 259 -7.55 8.23 22.18
CA SER A 259 -7.74 6.83 21.77
C SER A 259 -6.96 5.86 22.65
N VAL A 260 -5.68 6.15 22.94
CA VAL A 260 -4.89 5.32 23.88
C VAL A 260 -5.57 5.28 25.24
N LYS A 261 -5.95 6.43 25.80
CA LYS A 261 -6.65 6.50 27.10
C LYS A 261 -7.94 5.68 27.08
N ALA A 262 -8.80 5.87 26.08
CA ALA A 262 -10.08 5.18 25.94
C ALA A 262 -9.93 3.66 25.79
N ILE A 263 -8.95 3.19 25.02
CA ILE A 263 -8.69 1.76 24.83
C ILE A 263 -8.14 1.14 26.12
N THR A 264 -7.18 1.79 26.79
CA THR A 264 -6.64 1.30 28.08
C THR A 264 -7.73 1.22 29.15
N GLU A 265 -8.58 2.24 29.27
CA GLU A 265 -9.73 2.22 30.19
C GLU A 265 -10.74 1.12 29.83
N ALA A 266 -11.00 0.87 28.55
CA ALA A 266 -11.91 -0.20 28.11
C ALA A 266 -11.34 -1.60 28.43
N LEU A 267 -10.04 -1.82 28.24
CA LEU A 267 -9.36 -3.08 28.62
C LEU A 267 -9.44 -3.32 30.14
N GLN A 268 -9.16 -2.28 30.94
CA GLN A 268 -9.24 -2.35 32.40
C GLN A 268 -10.68 -2.64 32.88
N LYS A 269 -11.68 -1.95 32.32
CA LYS A 269 -13.12 -2.21 32.62
C LYS A 269 -13.56 -3.62 32.22
N ALA A 270 -12.94 -4.21 31.20
CA ALA A 270 -13.20 -5.58 30.76
C ALA A 270 -12.43 -6.66 31.57
N GLY A 271 -11.63 -6.25 32.57
CA GLY A 271 -10.78 -7.16 33.36
C GLY A 271 -9.57 -7.72 32.61
N ILE A 272 -9.19 -7.12 31.48
CA ILE A 272 -8.06 -7.56 30.65
C ILE A 272 -6.78 -6.90 31.17
N SER A 273 -5.73 -7.70 31.41
CA SER A 273 -4.43 -7.16 31.85
C SER A 273 -3.83 -6.20 30.82
N THR A 274 -3.51 -5.00 31.30
CA THR A 274 -2.75 -3.96 30.59
C THR A 274 -1.27 -3.94 30.99
N GLU A 275 -0.77 -5.00 31.62
CA GLU A 275 0.64 -5.12 31.98
C GLU A 275 1.54 -5.13 30.73
N GLY A 276 2.56 -4.27 30.70
CA GLY A 276 3.45 -4.12 29.55
C GLY A 276 2.79 -3.56 28.28
N LEU A 277 1.52 -3.13 28.35
CA LEU A 277 0.78 -2.58 27.21
C LEU A 277 1.37 -1.23 26.76
N CYS A 278 1.67 -1.11 25.47
CA CYS A 278 2.06 0.17 24.87
C CYS A 278 1.35 0.34 23.53
N ILE A 279 0.53 1.38 23.40
CA ILE A 279 -0.25 1.69 22.19
C ILE A 279 0.25 3.01 21.60
N ASN A 280 0.68 2.99 20.34
CA ASN A 280 1.26 4.13 19.63
C ASN A 280 0.49 4.48 18.33
N ASP A 281 -0.22 3.53 17.73
CA ASP A 281 -1.03 3.72 16.52
C ASP A 281 -2.15 2.68 16.45
N GLY A 282 -3.09 2.89 15.52
CA GLY A 282 -4.17 1.91 15.25
C GLY A 282 -3.76 0.74 14.35
N SER A 283 -2.61 0.85 13.69
CA SER A 283 -2.24 -0.03 12.56
C SER A 283 -1.25 -1.14 12.90
N GLY A 284 -0.54 -1.03 14.02
CA GLY A 284 0.57 -1.93 14.37
C GLY A 284 1.88 -1.63 13.62
N LEU A 285 1.99 -0.49 12.92
CA LEU A 285 3.21 -0.10 12.19
C LEU A 285 4.30 0.42 13.13
N CYS A 286 3.92 1.06 14.24
CA CYS A 286 4.87 1.54 15.23
C CYS A 286 5.56 0.39 15.95
N ARG A 287 6.89 0.42 15.94
CA ARG A 287 7.77 -0.59 16.55
C ARG A 287 7.78 -0.55 18.08
N LYS A 288 7.17 0.48 18.67
CA LYS A 288 7.00 0.67 20.12
C LYS A 288 5.68 0.10 20.62
N ASN A 289 4.81 -0.41 19.74
CA ASN A 289 3.61 -1.13 20.16
C ASN A 289 4.01 -2.41 20.90
N LEU A 290 3.45 -2.62 22.09
CA LEU A 290 3.68 -3.78 22.95
C LEU A 290 2.33 -4.32 23.42
N PHE A 291 2.11 -5.61 23.19
CA PHE A 291 0.91 -6.36 23.58
C PHE A 291 1.36 -7.75 24.04
N SER A 292 0.75 -8.28 25.11
CA SER A 292 0.97 -9.66 25.54
C SER A 292 0.00 -10.61 24.82
N ALA A 293 0.36 -11.89 24.69
CA ALA A 293 -0.56 -12.91 24.18
C ALA A 293 -1.82 -13.04 25.08
N ASN A 294 -1.67 -12.84 26.39
CA ASN A 294 -2.78 -12.87 27.35
C ASN A 294 -3.75 -11.69 27.12
N THR A 295 -3.24 -10.50 26.80
CA THR A 295 -4.06 -9.32 26.45
C THR A 295 -4.86 -9.57 25.17
N GLU A 296 -4.23 -10.13 24.14
CA GLU A 296 -4.90 -10.49 22.87
C GLU A 296 -5.96 -11.59 23.07
N VAL A 297 -5.65 -12.66 23.81
CA VAL A 297 -6.62 -13.72 24.12
C VAL A 297 -7.77 -13.18 24.96
N GLY A 298 -7.51 -12.37 25.99
CA GLY A 298 -8.55 -11.73 26.80
C GLY A 298 -9.48 -10.83 25.97
N LEU A 299 -8.93 -10.07 25.02
CA LEU A 299 -9.70 -9.27 24.07
C LEU A 299 -10.57 -10.15 23.15
N LEU A 300 -10.02 -11.24 22.61
CA LEU A 300 -10.77 -12.18 21.76
C LEU A 300 -11.89 -12.89 22.52
N THR A 301 -11.67 -13.28 23.78
CA THR A 301 -12.69 -13.84 24.66
C THR A 301 -13.81 -12.82 24.91
N LYS A 302 -13.48 -11.60 25.33
CA LYS A 302 -14.49 -10.54 25.58
C LYS A 302 -15.24 -10.13 24.30
N ALA A 303 -14.57 -10.13 23.15
CA ALA A 303 -15.24 -9.92 21.86
C ALA A 303 -16.21 -11.07 21.52
N ALA A 304 -15.88 -12.31 21.86
CA ALA A 304 -16.74 -13.49 21.62
C ALA A 304 -17.96 -13.56 22.57
N GLU A 305 -17.93 -12.86 23.70
CA GLU A 305 -19.03 -12.69 24.67
C GLU A 305 -19.91 -11.47 24.36
N SER A 306 -19.51 -10.61 23.43
CA SER A 306 -20.17 -9.33 23.14
C SER A 306 -21.39 -9.45 22.23
N ASN A 307 -22.24 -8.42 22.23
CA ASN A 307 -23.35 -8.28 21.28
C ASN A 307 -22.92 -8.06 19.81
N PHE A 308 -21.62 -7.85 19.54
CA PHE A 308 -21.03 -7.71 18.21
C PHE A 308 -20.12 -8.91 17.83
N ALA A 309 -20.22 -10.02 18.57
CA ALA A 309 -19.35 -11.19 18.40
C ALA A 309 -19.39 -11.77 16.98
N LEU A 310 -20.56 -11.78 16.33
CA LEU A 310 -20.73 -12.34 14.99
C LEU A 310 -20.11 -11.43 13.91
N GLU A 311 -20.31 -10.13 14.00
CA GLU A 311 -19.73 -9.12 13.10
C GLU A 311 -18.21 -9.10 13.23
N PHE A 312 -17.69 -9.09 14.46
CA PHE A 312 -16.25 -9.14 14.71
C PHE A 312 -15.64 -10.44 14.17
N LYS A 313 -16.19 -11.61 14.50
CA LYS A 313 -15.73 -12.91 13.98
C LYS A 313 -15.75 -12.94 12.44
N SER A 314 -16.83 -12.45 11.83
CA SER A 314 -16.99 -12.40 10.36
C SER A 314 -15.99 -11.46 9.68
N SER A 315 -15.51 -10.42 10.38
CA SER A 315 -14.49 -9.49 9.86
C SER A 315 -13.09 -10.12 9.72
N LEU A 316 -12.78 -11.18 10.48
CA LEU A 316 -11.46 -11.82 10.48
C LEU A 316 -11.22 -12.65 9.21
N ALA A 317 -9.98 -12.68 8.72
CA ALA A 317 -9.63 -13.46 7.54
C ALA A 317 -9.79 -14.97 7.81
N ILE A 318 -10.33 -15.71 6.84
CA ILE A 318 -10.64 -17.13 6.94
C ILE A 318 -9.55 -17.93 6.23
N ALA A 319 -8.97 -18.90 6.92
CA ALA A 319 -7.95 -19.82 6.41
C ALA A 319 -8.38 -20.50 5.09
N GLY A 320 -7.52 -20.41 4.07
CA GLY A 320 -7.76 -20.95 2.73
C GLY A 320 -8.79 -20.22 1.86
N VAL A 321 -9.54 -19.25 2.40
CA VAL A 321 -10.69 -18.62 1.70
C VAL A 321 -10.40 -17.17 1.31
N ASP A 322 -10.12 -16.29 2.27
CA ASP A 322 -10.12 -14.83 2.03
C ASP A 322 -9.02 -14.05 2.79
N GLY A 323 -8.97 -12.74 2.52
CA GLY A 323 -8.05 -11.81 3.16
C GLY A 323 -6.58 -12.24 3.11
N THR A 324 -5.85 -11.94 4.18
CA THR A 324 -4.44 -12.32 4.35
C THR A 324 -4.21 -13.81 4.62
N LEU A 325 -5.27 -14.62 4.78
CA LEU A 325 -5.21 -16.08 4.99
C LEU A 325 -5.63 -16.92 3.77
N LYS A 326 -6.09 -16.31 2.67
CA LYS A 326 -6.55 -16.95 1.42
C LYS A 326 -5.65 -18.05 0.84
N ARG A 327 -4.35 -18.01 1.12
CA ARG A 327 -3.35 -19.00 0.66
C ARG A 327 -2.62 -19.74 1.79
N ARG A 328 -3.10 -19.64 3.03
CA ARG A 328 -2.50 -20.23 4.23
C ARG A 328 -3.41 -21.35 4.76
N MET A 329 -2.79 -22.40 5.29
CA MET A 329 -3.50 -23.52 5.94
C MET A 329 -4.59 -24.13 5.04
N LYS A 330 -4.25 -24.33 3.76
CA LYS A 330 -5.06 -25.14 2.84
C LYS A 330 -4.76 -26.61 3.05
N GLN A 331 -5.72 -27.48 2.78
CA GLN A 331 -5.60 -28.94 2.91
C GLN A 331 -5.22 -29.37 4.35
N THR A 332 -5.70 -28.64 5.36
CA THR A 332 -5.61 -29.00 6.78
C THR A 332 -6.96 -28.75 7.47
N TYR A 333 -7.15 -29.27 8.68
CA TYR A 333 -8.35 -29.04 9.51
C TYR A 333 -8.65 -27.55 9.79
N ALA A 334 -7.68 -26.66 9.59
CA ALA A 334 -7.87 -25.21 9.74
C ALA A 334 -8.51 -24.55 8.50
N GLU A 335 -8.48 -25.16 7.30
CA GLU A 335 -9.11 -24.57 6.11
C GLU A 335 -10.62 -24.38 6.33
N ARG A 336 -11.15 -23.18 6.01
CA ARG A 336 -12.55 -22.76 6.27
C ARG A 336 -12.99 -22.72 7.74
N ASN A 337 -12.13 -23.15 8.68
CA ASN A 337 -12.39 -23.20 10.11
C ASN A 337 -11.73 -22.02 10.85
N LEU A 338 -10.40 -21.89 10.74
CA LEU A 338 -9.65 -20.87 11.48
C LEU A 338 -9.90 -19.47 10.93
N GLN A 339 -10.29 -18.55 11.82
CA GLN A 339 -10.56 -17.14 11.50
C GLN A 339 -9.68 -16.24 12.35
N ALA A 340 -8.76 -15.50 11.74
CA ALA A 340 -7.74 -14.76 12.48
C ALA A 340 -7.24 -13.49 11.78
N LYS A 341 -6.73 -12.55 12.58
CA LYS A 341 -5.99 -11.39 12.12
C LYS A 341 -4.50 -11.73 12.02
N THR A 342 -3.86 -11.29 10.94
CA THR A 342 -2.40 -11.41 10.76
C THR A 342 -1.68 -10.11 11.12
N GLY A 343 -0.57 -10.22 11.85
CA GLY A 343 0.45 -9.18 11.98
C GLY A 343 1.73 -9.57 11.24
N THR A 344 2.40 -8.63 10.58
CA THR A 344 3.72 -8.88 9.97
C THR A 344 4.53 -7.60 9.85
N LEU A 345 5.71 -7.59 10.46
CA LEU A 345 6.76 -6.60 10.23
C LEU A 345 8.04 -7.31 9.77
N ARG A 346 9.09 -6.55 9.44
CA ARG A 346 10.40 -7.11 9.06
C ARG A 346 10.99 -8.07 10.12
N ASN A 347 10.67 -7.84 11.38
CA ASN A 347 11.24 -8.53 12.54
C ASN A 347 10.16 -9.02 13.53
N ALA A 348 8.91 -9.17 13.07
CA ALA A 348 7.82 -9.69 13.88
C ALA A 348 6.77 -10.38 13.00
N SER A 349 6.11 -11.40 13.53
CA SER A 349 4.97 -12.06 12.91
C SER A 349 3.98 -12.44 13.99
N ALA A 350 2.70 -12.19 13.74
CA ALA A 350 1.64 -12.55 14.68
C ALA A 350 0.42 -13.15 13.95
N LEU A 351 -0.32 -13.98 14.67
CA LEU A 351 -1.61 -14.54 14.25
C LEU A 351 -2.48 -14.70 15.49
N ALA A 352 -3.63 -14.05 15.54
CA ALA A 352 -4.55 -14.14 16.67
C ALA A 352 -6.01 -14.22 16.18
N GLY A 353 -6.84 -15.02 16.84
CA GLY A 353 -8.22 -15.23 16.45
C GLY A 353 -8.85 -16.49 17.05
N TYR A 354 -9.77 -17.09 16.30
CA TYR A 354 -10.56 -18.25 16.71
C TYR A 354 -10.29 -19.46 15.83
N VAL A 355 -10.41 -20.65 16.41
CA VAL A 355 -10.38 -21.94 15.71
C VAL A 355 -11.26 -22.93 16.47
N THR A 356 -11.96 -23.80 15.75
CA THR A 356 -12.73 -24.89 16.36
C THR A 356 -11.92 -26.19 16.29
N THR A 357 -11.82 -26.91 17.40
CA THR A 357 -11.15 -28.22 17.52
C THR A 357 -11.94 -29.31 16.79
N ARG A 358 -11.36 -30.50 16.66
CA ARG A 358 -12.03 -31.66 16.08
C ARG A 358 -13.26 -32.11 16.87
N ASP A 359 -13.28 -31.82 18.18
CA ASP A 359 -14.39 -32.13 19.09
C ASP A 359 -15.47 -31.04 19.12
N GLY A 360 -15.33 -29.97 18.34
CA GLY A 360 -16.31 -28.88 18.23
C GLY A 360 -16.12 -27.71 19.22
N GLU A 361 -15.14 -27.78 20.13
CA GLU A 361 -14.85 -26.68 21.04
C GLU A 361 -14.19 -25.50 20.30
N ARG A 362 -14.62 -24.27 20.57
CA ARG A 362 -14.03 -23.06 19.99
C ARG A 362 -12.95 -22.47 20.91
N LEU A 363 -11.70 -22.52 20.45
CA LEU A 363 -10.56 -21.91 21.11
C LEU A 363 -10.33 -20.46 20.65
N CYS A 364 -9.87 -19.62 21.58
CA CYS A 364 -9.24 -18.34 21.28
C CYS A 364 -7.72 -18.52 21.36
N PHE A 365 -6.96 -17.96 20.42
CA PHE A 365 -5.49 -18.09 20.40
C PHE A 365 -4.79 -16.80 19.97
N ALA A 366 -3.56 -16.62 20.45
CA ALA A 366 -2.65 -15.58 19.98
C ALA A 366 -1.22 -16.10 19.91
N PHE A 367 -0.62 -16.06 18.72
CA PHE A 367 0.79 -16.35 18.51
C PHE A 367 1.53 -15.05 18.17
N ILE A 368 2.56 -14.72 18.96
CA ILE A 368 3.38 -13.51 18.77
C ILE A 368 4.86 -13.91 18.71
N PHE A 369 5.50 -13.67 17.57
CA PHE A 369 6.92 -13.99 17.36
C PHE A 369 7.70 -12.71 17.03
N ASN A 370 8.73 -12.43 17.82
CA ASN A 370 9.68 -11.33 17.60
C ASN A 370 11.05 -11.87 17.21
N GLY A 371 11.67 -11.30 16.19
CA GLY A 371 12.99 -11.70 15.68
C GLY A 371 13.13 -11.64 14.16
N GLY A 372 14.30 -11.94 13.62
CA GLY A 372 14.65 -11.68 12.22
C GLY A 372 13.93 -12.52 11.15
N SER A 373 13.21 -13.58 11.56
CA SER A 373 12.78 -14.67 10.67
C SER A 373 11.26 -14.71 10.42
N ALA A 374 10.66 -13.55 10.07
CA ALA A 374 9.21 -13.42 9.89
C ALA A 374 8.59 -14.44 8.89
N GLY A 375 9.35 -14.94 7.91
CA GLY A 375 8.89 -16.02 7.02
C GLY A 375 8.71 -17.37 7.73
N LEU A 376 9.69 -17.75 8.57
CA LEU A 376 9.64 -18.96 9.40
C LEU A 376 8.49 -18.87 10.41
N TYR A 377 8.37 -17.74 11.12
CA TYR A 377 7.29 -17.55 12.10
C TYR A 377 5.88 -17.65 11.49
N LYS A 378 5.70 -17.28 10.21
CA LYS A 378 4.44 -17.51 9.49
C LYS A 378 4.17 -18.99 9.23
N GLN A 379 5.20 -19.78 8.96
CA GLN A 379 5.10 -21.22 8.78
C GLN A 379 4.78 -21.89 10.13
N THR A 380 5.48 -21.52 11.20
CA THR A 380 5.18 -21.98 12.58
C THR A 380 3.75 -21.64 12.98
N ALA A 381 3.28 -20.41 12.74
CA ALA A 381 1.90 -20.01 13.01
C ALA A 381 0.86 -20.80 12.17
N ASN A 382 1.21 -21.26 10.95
CA ASN A 382 0.34 -22.15 10.18
C ASN A 382 0.28 -23.56 10.80
N GLN A 383 1.43 -24.09 11.23
CA GLN A 383 1.52 -25.42 11.84
C GLN A 383 0.75 -25.46 13.17
N LEU A 384 0.95 -24.46 14.04
CA LEU A 384 0.20 -24.32 15.29
C LEU A 384 -1.31 -24.13 15.04
N GLY A 385 -1.69 -23.29 14.08
CA GLY A 385 -3.10 -23.10 13.71
C GLY A 385 -3.78 -24.35 13.16
N ALA A 386 -3.05 -25.16 12.39
CA ALA A 386 -3.52 -26.46 11.92
C ALA A 386 -3.63 -27.48 13.07
N ALA A 387 -2.62 -27.54 13.96
CA ALA A 387 -2.61 -28.44 15.11
C ALA A 387 -3.77 -28.14 16.09
N LEU A 388 -4.08 -26.87 16.36
CA LEU A 388 -5.25 -26.50 17.18
C LEU A 388 -6.58 -26.91 16.54
N ALA A 389 -6.68 -26.90 15.21
CA ALA A 389 -7.89 -27.34 14.50
C ALA A 389 -8.03 -28.88 14.47
N GLU A 390 -6.90 -29.59 14.42
CA GLU A 390 -6.85 -31.06 14.41
C GLU A 390 -6.99 -31.67 15.81
N PHE A 391 -6.70 -30.89 16.85
CA PHE A 391 -6.72 -31.30 18.25
C PHE A 391 -8.06 -31.93 18.67
N SER A 392 -7.98 -33.01 19.45
CA SER A 392 -9.09 -33.69 20.12
C SER A 392 -8.65 -34.03 21.54
N PHE A 393 -9.54 -33.86 22.51
CA PHE A 393 -9.37 -34.31 23.88
C PHE A 393 -9.65 -35.81 24.03
N ASN A 394 -10.40 -36.39 23.08
CA ASN A 394 -10.89 -37.76 23.14
C ASN A 394 -10.07 -38.76 22.29
N SER A 395 -9.05 -38.30 21.58
CA SER A 395 -8.10 -39.18 20.89
C SER A 395 -7.19 -39.90 21.89
N LYS A 396 -7.52 -41.17 22.17
CA LYS A 396 -6.59 -42.18 22.68
C LYS A 396 -5.63 -42.66 21.60
#